data_AF-A0A836TIX8-F1
#
_entry.id   AF-A0A836TIX8-F1
#
_cell.length_a   1.000
_cell.length_b   1.000
_cell.length_c   1.000
_cell.angle_alpha   90.00
_cell.angle_beta   90.00
_cell.angle_gamma   90.00
#
_symmetry.space_group_name_H-M   'P 1'
#
loop_
_entity.id
_entity.type
_entity.pdbx_description
1 polymer ?
#
loop_
_entity_poly.entity_id
_entity_poly.type
_entity_poly.pdbx_seq_one_letter_code
_entity_poly.pdbx_strand_id
1 'polypeptide(L)' 'METNEIPIADQETEEEVDLAPAEEIIKNLPDDSRSQLIPTLQKIQNAYRYLPSPAMELLSEFLNVTRAEIY' A
#
# COMPACT_ATOMS: atom_id res chain seq x y z
N MET A 1 21.44 -30.42 -10.23
CA MET A 1 20.99 -29.02 -10.36
C MET A 1 20.22 -28.74 -9.09
N GLU A 2 20.87 -28.14 -8.10
CA GLU A 2 20.22 -27.71 -6.87
C GLU A 2 19.54 -26.39 -7.18
N THR A 3 18.21 -26.40 -7.22
CA THR A 3 17.41 -25.18 -7.33
C THR A 3 17.48 -24.52 -5.95
N ASN A 4 18.40 -23.57 -5.79
CA ASN A 4 18.41 -22.73 -4.60
C ASN A 4 17.07 -22.01 -4.52
N GLU A 5 16.25 -22.44 -3.57
CA GLU A 5 15.11 -21.69 -3.07
C GLU A 5 15.68 -20.38 -2.53
N ILE A 6 15.50 -19.29 -3.29
CA ILE A 6 15.72 -17.95 -2.79
C ILE A 6 14.67 -17.72 -1.69
N PRO A 7 15.05 -17.63 -0.40
CA PRO A 7 14.12 -17.13 0.58
C PRO A 7 13.83 -15.70 0.17
N ILE A 8 12.61 -15.44 -0.33
CA ILE A 8 12.06 -14.09 -0.38
C ILE A 8 11.85 -13.75 1.08
N ALA A 9 12.92 -13.32 1.74
CA ALA A 9 12.83 -12.65 3.00
C ALA A 9 12.14 -11.32 2.66
N ASP A 10 10.86 -11.22 2.96
CA ASP A 10 10.18 -9.96 3.16
C ASP A 10 10.96 -9.22 4.25
N GLN A 11 12.01 -8.51 3.82
CA GLN A 11 12.69 -7.51 4.62
C GLN A 11 11.74 -6.32 4.68
N GLU A 12 10.66 -6.48 5.44
CA GLU A 12 9.85 -5.39 5.96
C GLU A 12 10.75 -4.64 6.94
N THR A 13 11.70 -3.91 6.36
CA THR A 13 12.39 -2.84 7.04
C THR A 13 11.25 -1.91 7.43
N GLU A 14 10.94 -1.86 8.72
CA GLU A 14 10.04 -0.87 9.30
C GLU A 14 10.69 0.51 9.06
N GLU A 15 10.60 1.00 7.83
CA GLU A 15 10.90 2.39 7.55
C GLU A 15 9.88 3.20 8.34
N GLU A 16 10.38 4.07 9.22
CA GLU A 16 9.57 5.11 9.86
C GLU A 16 9.12 6.10 8.78
N VAL A 17 8.12 5.69 8.00
CA VAL A 17 7.47 6.50 6.97
C VAL A 17 6.39 7.34 7.67
N ASP A 18 6.40 8.65 7.43
CA ASP A 18 5.30 9.51 7.85
C ASP A 18 4.02 9.12 7.10
N LEU A 19 3.04 8.56 7.81
CA LEU A 19 1.78 8.09 7.24
C LEU A 19 0.74 9.20 7.05
N ALA A 20 1.00 10.42 7.55
CA ALA A 20 0.03 11.51 7.50
C ALA A 20 -0.48 11.82 6.07
N PRO A 21 0.39 11.86 5.02
CA PRO A 21 -0.10 12.01 3.64
C PRO A 21 -1.04 10.89 3.18
N ALA A 22 -0.73 9.63 3.50
CA ALA A 22 -1.59 8.49 3.13
C ALA A 22 -2.94 8.56 3.85
N GLU A 23 -2.94 8.85 5.15
CA GLU A 23 -4.16 9.00 5.93
C GLU A 23 -5.05 10.12 5.39
N GLU A 24 -4.48 11.27 5.02
CA GLU A 24 -5.22 12.39 4.44
C GLU A 24 -5.85 12.01 3.10
N ILE A 25 -5.11 11.31 2.24
CA ILE A 25 -5.61 10.82 0.96
C ILE A 25 -6.80 9.86 1.18
N ILE A 26 -6.66 8.93 2.12
CA ILE A 26 -7.67 7.90 2.43
C ILE A 26 -8.93 8.52 3.06
N LYS A 27 -8.78 9.45 4.01
CA LYS A 27 -9.92 10.15 4.66
C LYS A 27 -10.79 10.94 3.68
N ASN A 28 -10.26 11.31 2.53
CA ASN A 28 -10.98 12.05 1.49
C ASN A 28 -11.67 11.15 0.45
N LEU A 29 -11.69 9.82 0.66
CA LEU A 29 -12.35 8.89 -0.27
C LEU A 29 -13.87 8.81 -0.02
N PRO A 30 -14.68 8.69 -1.08
CA PRO A 30 -16.13 8.46 -0.96
C PRO A 30 -16.43 7.03 -0.49
N ASP A 31 -17.57 6.78 0.18
CA ASP A 31 -17.97 5.47 0.72
C ASP A 31 -17.98 4.31 -0.30
N ASP A 32 -18.22 4.57 -1.59
CA ASP A 32 -18.11 3.56 -2.67
C ASP A 32 -16.67 3.45 -3.18
N SER A 33 -15.75 3.22 -2.24
CA SER A 33 -14.32 3.48 -2.40
C SER A 33 -13.58 2.42 -3.22
N ARG A 34 -14.18 1.24 -3.47
CA ARG A 34 -13.49 0.12 -4.15
C ARG A 34 -13.07 0.49 -5.58
N SER A 35 -13.89 1.28 -6.27
CA SER A 35 -13.57 1.85 -7.59
C SER A 35 -12.40 2.85 -7.57
N GLN A 36 -12.08 3.40 -6.39
CA GLN A 36 -11.03 4.38 -6.18
C GLN A 36 -9.68 3.76 -5.84
N LEU A 37 -9.54 2.43 -5.80
CA LEU A 37 -8.28 1.76 -5.48
C LEU A 37 -7.12 2.28 -6.35
N ILE A 38 -7.24 2.17 -7.68
CA ILE A 38 -6.19 2.61 -8.61
C ILE A 38 -5.90 4.13 -8.51
N PRO A 39 -6.90 5.04 -8.53
CA PRO A 39 -6.67 6.46 -8.27
C PRO A 39 -5.97 6.76 -6.95
N THR A 40 -6.30 6.02 -5.89
CA THR A 40 -5.73 6.23 -4.55
C THR A 40 -4.28 5.78 -4.50
N LEU A 41 -3.97 4.62 -5.08
CA LEU A 41 -2.60 4.13 -5.23
C LEU A 41 -1.74 5.14 -5.98
N GLN A 42 -2.24 5.73 -7.07
CA GLN A 42 -1.51 6.78 -7.79
C GLN A 42 -1.26 8.03 -6.93
N LYS A 43 -2.24 8.46 -6.11
CA LYS A 43 -2.06 9.61 -5.21
C LYS A 43 -0.99 9.33 -4.16
N ILE A 44 -1.02 8.16 -3.54
CA ILE A 44 -0.01 7.73 -2.56
C ILE A 44 1.36 7.65 -3.24
N GLN A 45 1.46 6.98 -4.40
CA GLN A 45 2.69 6.90 -5.15
C GLN A 45 3.27 8.27 -5.53
N ASN A 46 2.43 9.25 -5.84
CA ASN A 46 2.86 10.62 -6.13
C ASN A 46 3.37 11.35 -4.88
N ALA A 47 2.74 11.14 -3.72
CA ALA A 47 3.13 11.76 -2.45
C ALA A 47 4.47 11.22 -1.95
N TYR A 48 4.66 9.90 -2.00
CA TYR A 48 5.85 9.23 -1.46
C TYR A 48 6.94 8.97 -2.50
N ARG A 49 6.62 9.07 -3.80
CA ARG A 49 7.45 8.63 -4.96
C ARG A 49 7.64 7.11 -5.08
N TYR A 50 7.03 6.35 -4.17
CA TYR A 50 6.93 4.89 -4.16
C TYR A 50 5.65 4.51 -3.41
N LEU A 51 5.37 3.22 -3.27
CA LEU A 51 4.25 2.71 -2.47
C LEU A 51 4.81 2.10 -1.17
N PRO A 52 4.82 2.84 -0.05
CA PRO A 52 5.30 2.30 1.22
C PRO A 52 4.37 1.19 1.71
N SER A 53 4.93 0.06 2.14
CA SER A 53 4.19 -1.05 2.76
C SER A 53 3.21 -0.59 3.85
N PRO A 54 3.59 0.24 4.85
CA PRO A 54 2.66 0.66 5.89
C PRO A 54 1.51 1.54 5.37
N ALA A 55 1.72 2.29 4.27
CA ALA A 55 0.63 3.02 3.62
C ALA A 55 -0.32 2.09 2.83
N MET A 56 0.21 1.00 2.27
CA MET A 56 -0.60 -0.02 1.58
C MET A 56 -1.44 -0.83 2.55
N GLU A 57 -0.91 -1.13 3.74
CA GLU A 57 -1.68 -1.77 4.81
C GLU A 57 -2.88 -0.91 5.23
N LEU A 58 -2.66 0.38 5.54
CA LEU A 58 -3.73 1.33 5.85
C LEU A 58 -4.80 1.39 4.76
N LEU A 59 -4.37 1.43 3.49
CA LEU A 59 -5.29 1.44 2.36
C LEU A 59 -6.10 0.14 2.26
N SER A 60 -5.46 -1.00 2.52
CA SER A 60 -6.11 -2.31 2.47
C SER A 60 -7.20 -2.43 3.53
N GLU A 61 -6.94 -1.95 4.75
CA GLU A 61 -7.90 -1.94 5.86
C GLU A 61 -9.07 -1.01 5.55
N PHE A 62 -8.80 0.18 5.01
CA PHE A 62 -9.85 1.15 4.69
C PHE A 62 -10.77 0.67 3.56
N LEU A 63 -10.19 0.12 2.48
CA LEU A 63 -10.96 -0.36 1.32
C LEU A 63 -11.51 -1.78 1.51
N ASN A 64 -11.13 -2.46 2.59
CA ASN A 64 -11.41 -3.86 2.86
C ASN A 64 -11.06 -4.75 1.64
N VAL A 65 -9.85 -4.56 1.13
CA VAL A 65 -9.26 -5.32 0.01
C VAL A 65 -8.03 -6.06 0.49
N THR A 66 -7.69 -7.15 -0.19
CA THR A 66 -6.51 -7.95 0.12
C THR A 66 -5.24 -7.28 -0.42
N ARG A 67 -4.08 -7.57 0.18
CA ARG A 67 -2.77 -7.13 -0.35
C ARG A 67 -2.56 -7.60 -1.80
N ALA A 68 -3.11 -8.76 -2.17
CA ALA A 68 -3.07 -9.29 -3.54
C ALA A 68 -3.95 -8.51 -4.54
N GLU A 69 -4.90 -7.69 -4.08
CA GLU A 69 -5.63 -6.76 -4.96
C GLU A 69 -4.85 -5.44 -5.17
N ILE A 70 -3.83 -5.17 -4.35
CA ILE A 70 -3.00 -3.96 -4.40
C ILE A 70 -1.77 -4.14 -5.31
N TYR A 71 -1.17 -5.35 -5.32
CA TYR A 71 0.02 -5.71 -6.12
C TYR A 71 -0.34 -6.55 -7.34
#